data_AF-A0A538CP66-F1
#
_entry.id   AF-A0A538CP66-F1
#
_cell.length_a   1.000
_cell.length_b   1.000
_cell.length_c   1.000
_cell.angle_alpha   90.00
_cell.angle_beta   90.00
_cell.angle_gamma   90.00
#
_symmetry.space_group_name_H-M   'P 1'
#
loop_
_entity.id
_entity.type
_entity.pdbx_description
1 polymer ?
#
loop_
_entity_poly.entity_id
_entity_poly.type
_entity_poly.pdbx_seq_one_letter_code
_entity_poly.pdbx_strand_id
1 'polypeptide(L)'
;MADARGPEKAATAWGPGGTVYYAADGRVLGSMQYGPVELFPRAAELPAGPPSDDAVLVTCAYLVEQSSPWVMQSLFLAAIGDARDRGAKALETFAYRYREGESQYERFQVHRTIFPSDFLADFGFQTLRTAGFVELARLEFGGLVQVAEGKRERALRVVKEAFAPAPEPVPPGL
;
A
#
# COMPACT_ATOMS: atom_id res chain seq x y z
N MET A 1 0.62 -13.59 -34.51
CA MET A 1 -0.55 -13.63 -33.61
C MET A 1 -0.08 -13.09 -32.26
N ALA A 2 -0.22 -11.78 -32.05
CA ALA A 2 0.28 -11.10 -30.85
C ALA A 2 -0.64 -11.40 -29.66
N ASP A 3 -0.01 -11.64 -28.51
CA ASP A 3 -0.67 -12.01 -27.25
C ASP A 3 -1.74 -10.99 -26.85
N ALA A 4 -2.94 -11.48 -26.58
CA ALA A 4 -4.12 -10.71 -26.22
C ALA A 4 -4.08 -10.13 -24.79
N ARG A 5 -2.92 -10.11 -24.11
CA ARG A 5 -2.70 -9.71 -22.71
C ARG A 5 -1.81 -8.47 -22.53
N GLY A 6 -1.70 -7.62 -23.56
CA GLY A 6 -0.85 -6.43 -23.50
C GLY A 6 -1.35 -5.30 -22.58
N PRO A 7 -0.47 -4.36 -22.18
CA PRO A 7 -0.78 -3.25 -21.27
C PRO A 7 -1.90 -2.33 -21.79
N GLU A 8 -2.08 -2.21 -23.10
CA GLU A 8 -3.18 -1.43 -23.70
C GLU A 8 -4.57 -1.98 -23.36
N LYS A 9 -4.71 -3.31 -23.33
CA LYS A 9 -5.98 -3.96 -22.95
C LYS A 9 -6.22 -3.87 -21.44
N ALA A 10 -5.17 -4.01 -20.64
CA ALA A 10 -5.25 -3.80 -19.20
C ALA A 10 -5.64 -2.35 -18.88
N ALA A 11 -5.10 -1.36 -19.61
CA ALA A 11 -5.46 0.05 -19.42
C ALA A 11 -6.91 0.31 -19.81
N THR A 12 -7.37 -0.28 -20.92
CA THR A 12 -8.76 -0.18 -21.36
C THR A 12 -9.72 -0.81 -20.35
N ALA A 13 -9.37 -1.98 -19.79
CA ALA A 13 -10.18 -2.65 -18.77
C ALA A 13 -10.18 -1.89 -17.43
N TRP A 14 -9.05 -1.26 -17.07
CA TRP A 14 -8.92 -0.47 -15.86
C TRP A 14 -9.66 0.87 -15.94
N GLY A 15 -9.70 1.51 -17.12
CA GLY A 15 -10.21 2.87 -17.26
C GLY A 15 -9.19 3.92 -16.77
N PRO A 16 -9.61 5.13 -16.37
CA PRO A 16 -8.70 6.18 -15.96
C PRO A 16 -7.81 5.72 -14.79
N GLY A 17 -6.49 5.64 -15.03
CA GLY A 17 -5.51 5.24 -14.02
C GLY A 17 -5.16 6.38 -13.08
N GLY A 18 -6.01 6.64 -12.08
CA GLY A 18 -5.73 7.60 -11.03
C GLY A 18 -6.91 8.42 -10.54
N THR A 19 -6.62 9.40 -9.68
CA THR A 19 -7.58 10.32 -9.08
C THR A 19 -7.04 11.75 -9.11
N VAL A 20 -7.93 12.73 -9.26
CA VAL A 20 -7.65 14.16 -9.11
C VAL A 20 -8.43 14.67 -7.91
N TYR A 21 -7.77 15.41 -7.03
CA TYR A 21 -8.39 16.05 -5.87
C TYR A 21 -8.64 17.52 -6.16
N TYR A 22 -9.87 17.97 -5.91
CA TYR A 22 -10.33 19.33 -6.15
C TYR A 22 -10.68 20.03 -4.84
N ALA A 23 -10.38 21.32 -4.75
CA ALA A 23 -10.91 22.22 -3.73
C ALA A 23 -12.42 22.43 -3.91
N ALA A 24 -13.08 22.95 -2.89
CA ALA A 24 -14.51 23.28 -2.94
C ALA A 24 -14.86 24.30 -4.05
N ASP A 25 -13.90 25.16 -4.43
CA ASP A 25 -14.03 26.13 -5.52
C ASP A 25 -13.71 25.56 -6.91
N GLY A 26 -13.44 24.25 -7.01
CA GLY A 26 -13.14 23.55 -8.25
C GLY A 26 -11.68 23.62 -8.71
N ARG A 27 -10.77 24.27 -7.96
CA ARG A 27 -9.33 24.24 -8.27
C ARG A 27 -8.74 22.86 -8.03
N VAL A 28 -7.82 22.41 -8.90
CA VAL A 28 -7.06 21.18 -8.69
C VAL A 28 -6.01 21.41 -7.60
N LEU A 29 -6.05 20.57 -6.56
CA LEU A 29 -5.04 20.60 -5.49
C LEU A 29 -4.02 19.47 -5.63
N GLY A 30 -4.37 18.38 -6.30
CA GLY A 30 -3.42 17.31 -6.59
C GLY A 30 -3.99 16.19 -7.42
N SER A 31 -3.13 15.24 -7.77
CA SER A 31 -3.50 14.01 -8.47
C SER A 31 -2.62 12.84 -8.04
N MET A 32 -3.12 11.63 -8.23
CA MET A 32 -2.39 10.40 -7.97
C MET A 32 -2.64 9.40 -9.09
N GLN A 33 -1.59 8.71 -9.52
CA GLN A 33 -1.63 7.67 -10.55
C GLN A 33 -1.43 6.31 -9.89
N TYR A 34 -2.33 5.39 -10.19
CA TYR A 34 -2.28 4.02 -9.71
C TYR A 34 -3.04 3.10 -10.66
N GLY A 35 -2.71 1.81 -10.62
CA GLY A 35 -3.31 0.79 -11.46
C GLY A 35 -2.69 -0.59 -11.26
N PRO A 36 -3.14 -1.61 -12.00
CA PRO A 36 -2.59 -2.96 -11.90
C PRO A 36 -1.13 -2.99 -12.39
N VAL A 37 -0.31 -3.87 -11.81
CA VAL A 37 1.15 -3.90 -11.99
C VAL A 37 1.57 -4.06 -13.45
N GLU A 38 0.77 -4.75 -14.27
CA GLU A 38 1.03 -4.99 -15.69
C GLU A 38 1.06 -3.71 -16.53
N LEU A 39 0.49 -2.60 -16.02
CA LEU A 39 0.58 -1.28 -16.66
C LEU A 39 1.93 -0.60 -16.43
N PHE A 40 2.72 -1.09 -15.48
CA PHE A 40 3.95 -0.45 -15.03
C PHE A 40 5.15 -1.39 -15.12
N PRO A 41 5.53 -1.87 -16.32
CA PRO A 41 6.60 -2.86 -16.47
C PRO A 41 7.95 -2.39 -15.91
N ARG A 42 8.22 -1.08 -15.92
CA ARG A 42 9.43 -0.49 -15.32
C ARG A 42 9.49 -0.61 -13.80
N ALA A 43 8.36 -0.81 -13.12
CA ALA A 43 8.33 -1.00 -11.67
C ALA A 43 9.04 -2.30 -11.25
N ALA A 44 9.15 -3.28 -12.14
CA ALA A 44 9.88 -4.52 -11.89
C ALA A 44 11.40 -4.30 -11.72
N GLU A 45 11.93 -3.21 -12.28
CA GLU A 45 13.37 -2.88 -12.25
C GLU A 45 13.73 -1.99 -11.05
N LEU A 46 12.74 -1.50 -10.29
CA LEU A 46 13.00 -0.61 -9.15
C LEU A 46 13.60 -1.38 -7.97
N PRO A 47 14.47 -0.74 -7.17
CA PRO A 47 14.97 -1.32 -5.92
C PRO A 47 13.81 -1.78 -5.02
N ALA A 48 13.95 -2.97 -4.43
CA ALA A 48 12.91 -3.68 -3.65
C ALA A 48 11.71 -4.24 -4.45
N GLY A 49 11.71 -4.10 -5.78
CA GLY A 49 10.77 -4.75 -6.69
C GLY A 49 11.05 -6.25 -6.91
N PRO A 50 10.27 -6.92 -7.78
CA PRO A 50 9.09 -6.40 -8.50
C PRO A 50 7.82 -6.36 -7.64
N PRO A 51 6.90 -5.41 -7.83
CA PRO A 51 5.59 -5.40 -7.15
C PRO A 51 4.83 -6.73 -7.31
N SER A 52 3.94 -7.05 -6.38
CA SER A 52 3.16 -8.29 -6.44
C SER A 52 2.03 -8.22 -7.47
N ASP A 53 1.86 -9.29 -8.25
CA ASP A 53 0.87 -9.38 -9.34
C ASP A 53 -0.60 -9.23 -8.86
N ASP A 54 -0.87 -9.37 -7.56
CA ASP A 54 -2.22 -9.27 -6.98
C ASP A 54 -2.56 -7.88 -6.43
N ALA A 55 -1.63 -6.92 -6.55
CA ALA A 55 -1.75 -5.58 -6.01
C ALA A 55 -2.11 -4.54 -7.09
N VAL A 56 -2.75 -3.47 -6.63
CA VAL A 56 -2.73 -2.19 -7.36
C VAL A 56 -1.48 -1.44 -6.91
N LEU A 57 -0.74 -0.87 -7.86
CA LEU A 57 0.48 -0.11 -7.60
C LEU A 57 0.21 1.39 -7.70
N VAL A 58 0.49 2.14 -6.63
CA VAL A 58 0.59 3.60 -6.67
C VAL A 58 1.98 3.99 -7.15
N THR A 59 2.04 4.77 -8.23
CA THR A 59 3.30 5.11 -8.90
C THR A 59 3.70 6.57 -8.71
N CYS A 60 2.74 7.49 -8.73
CA CYS A 60 3.02 8.92 -8.68
C CYS A 60 1.94 9.68 -7.91
N ALA A 61 2.32 10.72 -7.19
CA ALA A 61 1.41 11.78 -6.76
C ALA A 61 1.99 13.16 -7.06
N TYR A 62 1.11 14.08 -7.49
CA TYR A 62 1.45 15.48 -7.72
C TYR A 62 0.57 16.34 -6.85
N LEU A 63 1.18 17.14 -5.96
CA LEU A 63 0.49 18.20 -5.24
C LEU A 63 0.72 19.52 -5.97
N VAL A 64 -0.37 20.25 -6.25
CA VAL A 64 -0.32 21.57 -6.91
C VAL A 64 0.06 22.64 -5.91
N GLU A 65 -0.44 22.54 -4.67
CA GLU A 65 -0.24 23.55 -3.64
C GLU A 65 0.43 22.95 -2.38
N GLN A 66 1.61 23.48 -2.04
CA GLN A 66 2.42 22.97 -0.92
C GLN A 66 1.84 23.29 0.46
N SER A 67 0.99 24.31 0.56
CA SER A 67 0.30 24.68 1.81
C SER A 67 -0.83 23.71 2.18
N SER A 68 -1.12 22.72 1.31
CA SER A 68 -2.19 21.74 1.49
C SER A 68 -1.67 20.29 1.65
N PRO A 69 -0.83 20.00 2.67
CA PRO A 69 -0.22 18.68 2.84
C PRO A 69 -1.24 17.55 3.06
N TRP A 70 -2.44 17.86 3.59
CA TRP A 70 -3.54 16.91 3.78
C TRP A 70 -4.10 16.33 2.46
N VAL A 71 -3.81 16.97 1.31
CA VAL A 71 -4.24 16.47 -0.01
C VAL A 71 -3.60 15.13 -0.33
N MET A 72 -2.35 14.90 0.08
CA MET A 72 -1.69 13.61 -0.13
C MET A 72 -2.41 12.49 0.64
N GLN A 73 -2.84 12.76 1.88
CA GLN A 73 -3.62 11.81 2.66
C GLN A 73 -4.95 11.50 1.96
N SER A 74 -5.63 12.54 1.47
CA SER A 74 -6.90 12.39 0.77
C SER A 74 -6.75 11.56 -0.53
N LEU A 75 -5.65 11.76 -1.27
CA LEU A 75 -5.36 10.98 -2.47
C LEU A 75 -5.09 9.51 -2.16
N PHE A 76 -4.32 9.21 -1.10
CA PHE A 76 -4.11 7.82 -0.67
C PHE A 76 -5.41 7.16 -0.22
N LEU A 77 -6.25 7.84 0.55
CA LEU A 77 -7.57 7.32 0.94
C LEU A 77 -8.45 7.02 -0.27
N ALA A 78 -8.44 7.89 -1.28
CA ALA A 78 -9.16 7.65 -2.53
C ALA A 78 -8.61 6.43 -3.29
N ALA A 79 -7.29 6.30 -3.41
CA ALA A 79 -6.66 5.15 -4.07
C ALA A 79 -6.92 3.83 -3.32
N ILE A 80 -6.90 3.86 -1.98
CA ILE A 80 -7.26 2.72 -1.12
C ILE A 80 -8.72 2.30 -1.38
N GLY A 81 -9.65 3.26 -1.39
CA GLY A 81 -11.06 3.02 -1.66
C GLY A 81 -11.28 2.42 -3.06
N ASP A 82 -10.74 3.06 -4.09
CA ASP A 82 -10.91 2.63 -5.49
C ASP A 82 -10.30 1.24 -5.74
N ALA A 83 -9.08 0.99 -5.24
CA ALA A 83 -8.45 -0.33 -5.37
C ALA A 83 -9.25 -1.43 -4.66
N ARG A 84 -9.81 -1.13 -3.48
CA ARG A 84 -10.67 -2.05 -2.74
C ARG A 84 -11.99 -2.31 -3.47
N ASP A 85 -12.66 -1.27 -3.97
CA ASP A 85 -13.93 -1.38 -4.69
C ASP A 85 -13.77 -2.17 -6.00
N ARG A 86 -12.58 -2.11 -6.60
CA ARG A 86 -12.19 -2.91 -7.77
C ARG A 86 -11.74 -4.34 -7.44
N GLY A 87 -11.76 -4.73 -6.17
CA GLY A 87 -11.49 -6.09 -5.73
C GLY A 87 -10.02 -6.48 -5.68
N ALA A 88 -9.09 -5.51 -5.65
CA ALA A 88 -7.67 -5.80 -5.45
C ALA A 88 -7.43 -6.50 -4.09
N LYS A 89 -6.33 -7.24 -3.97
CA LYS A 89 -5.95 -7.86 -2.68
C LYS A 89 -5.20 -6.90 -1.78
N ALA A 90 -4.43 -6.00 -2.39
CA ALA A 90 -3.63 -5.01 -1.70
C ALA A 90 -3.43 -3.76 -2.56
N LEU A 91 -2.96 -2.72 -1.89
CA LEU A 91 -2.33 -1.55 -2.50
C LEU A 91 -0.84 -1.58 -2.18
N GLU A 92 -0.01 -1.42 -3.21
CA GLU A 92 1.44 -1.35 -3.08
C GLU A 92 1.98 0.00 -3.54
N THR A 93 3.12 0.40 -2.99
CA THR A 93 3.85 1.56 -3.46
C THR A 93 5.33 1.48 -3.07
N PHE A 94 6.19 2.15 -3.82
CA PHE A 94 7.58 2.31 -3.43
C PHE A 94 7.73 3.46 -2.43
N ALA A 95 8.47 3.20 -1.36
CA ALA A 95 8.65 4.11 -0.25
C ALA A 95 10.13 4.38 0.04
N TYR A 96 10.41 5.51 0.66
CA TYR A 96 11.75 5.90 1.09
C TYR A 96 11.78 5.97 2.61
N ARG A 97 12.72 5.25 3.21
CA ARG A 97 13.05 5.38 4.62
C ARG A 97 13.97 6.57 4.83
N TYR A 98 13.37 7.71 5.13
CA TYR A 98 14.11 8.88 5.57
C TYR A 98 14.77 8.63 6.94
N ARG A 99 15.90 9.30 7.19
CA ARG A 99 16.50 9.32 8.52
C ARG A 99 15.61 10.13 9.46
N GLU A 100 15.67 9.79 10.75
CA GLU A 100 14.94 10.57 11.76
C GLU A 100 15.45 12.02 11.78
N GLY A 101 14.51 12.98 11.82
CA GLY A 101 14.82 14.43 11.83
C GLY A 101 14.82 15.11 10.46
N GLU A 102 14.60 14.40 9.35
CA GLU A 102 14.50 15.01 8.02
C GLU A 102 13.25 15.90 7.88
N SER A 103 13.40 17.04 7.19
CA SER A 103 12.34 18.04 7.04
C SER A 103 11.17 17.56 6.16
N GLN A 104 9.98 18.14 6.32
CA GLN A 104 8.86 17.85 5.41
C GLN A 104 9.18 18.19 3.94
N TYR A 105 10.03 19.18 3.70
CA TYR A 105 10.49 19.53 2.37
C TYR A 105 11.24 18.35 1.72
N GLU A 106 12.24 17.80 2.41
CA GLU A 106 13.01 16.64 1.95
C GLU A 106 12.11 15.40 1.75
N ARG A 107 11.17 15.21 2.68
CA ARG A 107 10.30 14.03 2.72
C ARG A 107 9.25 13.99 1.61
N PHE A 108 8.68 15.13 1.23
CA PHE A 108 7.53 15.17 0.33
C PHE A 108 7.77 15.93 -0.98
N GLN A 109 8.84 16.70 -1.10
CA GLN A 109 9.08 17.55 -2.27
C GLN A 109 10.17 17.04 -3.21
N VAL A 110 11.22 16.42 -2.66
CA VAL A 110 12.36 15.90 -3.44
C VAL A 110 12.00 14.59 -4.15
N HIS A 111 11.15 13.76 -3.54
CA HIS A 111 10.71 12.49 -4.11
C HIS A 111 9.18 12.45 -4.22
N ARG A 112 8.66 12.66 -5.44
CA ARG A 112 7.22 12.65 -5.74
C ARG A 112 6.68 11.28 -6.18
N THR A 113 7.58 10.33 -6.36
CA THR A 113 7.33 8.96 -6.83
C THR A 113 7.75 7.92 -5.80
N ILE A 114 8.31 8.35 -4.67
CA ILE A 114 8.73 7.50 -3.57
C ILE A 114 8.27 8.19 -2.28
N PHE A 115 7.30 7.58 -1.60
CA PHE A 115 6.61 8.21 -0.47
C PHE A 115 7.34 7.95 0.86
N PRO A 116 7.27 8.84 1.86
CA PRO A 116 7.85 8.55 3.18
C PRO A 116 7.22 7.29 3.79
N SER A 117 8.06 6.36 4.24
CA SER A 117 7.59 5.09 4.80
C SER A 117 6.74 5.28 6.06
N ASP A 118 7.05 6.29 6.89
CA ASP A 118 6.30 6.61 8.11
C ASP A 118 4.93 7.23 7.81
N PHE A 119 4.82 8.06 6.78
CA PHE A 119 3.54 8.54 6.26
C PHE A 119 2.65 7.39 5.79
N LEU A 120 3.21 6.39 5.11
CA LEU A 120 2.45 5.21 4.67
C LEU A 120 2.03 4.32 5.85
N ALA A 121 2.86 4.23 6.89
CA ALA A 121 2.56 3.47 8.09
C ALA A 121 1.30 4.00 8.81
N ASP A 122 1.00 5.30 8.73
CA ASP A 122 -0.23 5.89 9.28
C ASP A 122 -1.52 5.31 8.64
N PHE A 123 -1.44 4.80 7.41
CA PHE A 123 -2.55 4.09 6.75
C PHE A 123 -2.54 2.57 7.01
N GLY A 124 -1.51 2.06 7.69
CA GLY A 124 -1.32 0.64 7.97
C GLY A 124 -0.47 -0.11 6.93
N PHE A 125 0.20 0.59 6.01
CA PHE A 125 1.17 -0.08 5.12
C PHE A 125 2.28 -0.73 5.94
N GLN A 126 2.71 -1.91 5.48
CA GLN A 126 3.84 -2.64 6.02
C GLN A 126 4.92 -2.78 4.96
N THR A 127 6.17 -2.77 5.39
CA THR A 127 7.31 -3.04 4.51
C THR A 127 7.28 -4.50 4.05
N LEU A 128 7.10 -4.72 2.75
CA LEU A 128 7.16 -6.05 2.14
C LEU A 128 8.61 -6.44 1.82
N ARG A 129 9.38 -5.50 1.25
CA ARG A 129 10.82 -5.69 0.94
C ARG A 129 11.58 -4.38 1.03
N THR A 130 12.90 -4.50 1.17
CA THR A 130 13.81 -3.35 1.27
C THR A 130 15.04 -3.53 0.38
N ALA A 131 15.53 -2.45 -0.20
CA ALA A 131 16.81 -2.36 -0.87
C ALA A 131 17.47 -1.01 -0.55
N GLY A 132 18.45 -1.00 0.35
CA GLY A 132 19.01 0.24 0.90
C GLY A 132 17.94 1.02 1.67
N PHE A 133 17.70 2.27 1.27
CA PHE A 133 16.66 3.14 1.83
C PHE A 133 15.31 3.04 1.10
N VAL A 134 15.23 2.27 0.01
CA VAL A 134 13.98 2.08 -0.74
C VAL A 134 13.25 0.84 -0.21
N GLU A 135 11.94 0.95 -0.12
CA GLU A 135 11.05 -0.15 0.26
C GLU A 135 9.96 -0.36 -0.76
N LEU A 136 9.50 -1.59 -0.89
CA LEU A 136 8.18 -1.89 -1.42
C LEU A 136 7.26 -2.02 -0.21
N ALA A 137 6.31 -1.10 -0.07
CA ALA A 137 5.33 -1.07 1.00
C ALA A 137 4.00 -1.64 0.49
N ARG A 138 3.31 -2.39 1.35
CA ARG A 138 2.05 -3.07 1.02
C ARG A 138 0.99 -2.85 2.10
N LEU A 139 -0.21 -2.47 1.68
CA LEU A 139 -1.42 -2.45 2.49
C LEU A 139 -2.36 -3.56 2.03
N GLU A 140 -2.51 -4.57 2.86
CA GLU A 140 -3.46 -5.66 2.60
C GLU A 140 -4.90 -5.20 2.85
N PHE A 141 -5.82 -5.51 1.93
CA PHE A 141 -7.26 -5.28 2.13
C PHE A 141 -7.96 -6.47 2.80
N GLY A 142 -7.27 -7.61 2.91
CA GLY A 142 -7.71 -8.81 3.62
C GLY A 142 -6.97 -9.03 4.95
N GLY A 143 -7.37 -10.08 5.69
CA GLY A 143 -6.65 -10.53 6.90
C GLY A 143 -7.43 -10.43 8.21
N LEU A 144 -8.47 -9.60 8.27
CA LEU A 144 -9.47 -9.68 9.34
C LEU A 144 -10.65 -10.53 8.86
N VAL A 145 -10.59 -11.83 9.15
CA VAL A 145 -11.78 -12.69 9.07
C VAL A 145 -12.83 -12.06 9.98
N GLN A 146 -13.93 -11.53 9.43
CA GLN A 146 -15.11 -11.24 10.24
C GLN A 146 -15.60 -12.55 10.80
N VAL A 147 -15.22 -12.81 12.04
CA VAL A 147 -15.64 -14.01 12.71
C VAL A 147 -17.08 -13.77 13.16
N ALA A 148 -18.04 -14.27 12.37
CA ALA A 148 -19.47 -14.24 12.71
C ALA A 148 -19.64 -14.58 14.20
N GLU A 149 -20.48 -13.84 14.92
CA GLU A 149 -20.76 -14.08 16.35
C GLU A 149 -20.96 -15.59 16.58
N GLY A 150 -20.03 -16.22 17.31
CA GLY A 150 -19.96 -17.68 17.51
C GLY A 150 -18.75 -18.39 16.89
N LYS A 151 -18.26 -17.98 15.72
CA LYS A 151 -16.98 -18.50 15.18
C LYS A 151 -15.76 -17.86 15.87
N ARG A 152 -15.94 -16.70 16.53
CA ARG A 152 -14.86 -15.90 17.17
C ARG A 152 -14.15 -16.70 18.25
N GLU A 153 -14.90 -17.41 19.09
CA GLU A 153 -14.35 -18.27 20.15
C GLU A 153 -13.58 -19.46 19.58
N ARG A 154 -14.03 -20.04 18.46
CA ARG A 154 -13.32 -21.11 17.77
C ARG A 154 -12.01 -20.61 17.16
N ALA A 155 -12.01 -19.45 16.51
CA ALA A 155 -10.81 -18.83 15.96
C ALA A 155 -9.80 -18.47 17.06
N LEU A 156 -10.26 -17.86 18.15
CA LEU A 156 -9.42 -17.51 19.31
C LEU A 156 -8.80 -18.75 19.99
N ARG A 157 -9.54 -19.86 20.08
CA ARG A 157 -9.01 -21.12 20.62
C ARG A 157 -7.92 -21.71 19.74
N VAL A 158 -8.12 -21.75 18.42
CA VAL A 158 -7.11 -22.25 17.47
C VAL A 158 -5.83 -21.41 17.53
N VAL A 159 -5.96 -20.08 17.60
CA VAL A 159 -4.79 -19.18 17.77
C VAL A 159 -4.10 -19.46 19.11
N LYS A 160 -4.85 -19.58 20.22
CA LYS A 160 -4.25 -19.90 21.53
C LYS A 160 -3.54 -21.25 21.54
N GLU A 161 -4.09 -22.27 20.90
CA GLU A 161 -3.45 -23.60 20.80
C GLU A 161 -2.19 -23.57 19.93
N ALA A 162 -2.21 -22.82 18.81
CA ALA A 162 -1.07 -22.70 17.91
C ALA A 162 0.12 -21.92 18.51
N PHE A 163 -0.16 -20.99 19.44
CA PHE A 163 0.85 -20.12 20.06
C PHE A 163 1.02 -20.38 21.57
N ALA A 164 0.45 -21.45 22.11
CA ALA A 164 0.71 -21.83 23.50
C ALA A 164 2.15 -22.36 23.63
N PRO A 165 2.96 -21.80 24.56
CA PRO A 165 4.29 -22.34 24.82
C PRO A 165 4.18 -23.77 25.35
N ALA A 166 5.14 -24.63 24.97
CA ALA A 166 5.21 -25.99 25.48
C ALA A 166 5.29 -25.96 27.02
N PRO A 167 4.54 -26.81 27.74
CA PRO A 167 4.55 -26.80 29.19
C PRO A 167 5.96 -27.10 29.70
N GLU A 168 6.45 -26.27 30.62
CA GLU A 168 7.77 -26.49 31.23
C GLU A 168 7.79 -27.82 31.99
N PRO A 169 8.86 -28.61 31.85
CA PRO A 169 8.96 -29.88 32.57
C PRO A 169 9.00 -29.62 34.08
N VAL A 170 7.98 -30.15 34.78
CA VAL A 170 7.91 -30.12 36.24
C VAL A 170 9.08 -30.95 36.80
N PRO A 171 9.97 -30.37 37.63
CA PRO A 171 11.03 -31.13 38.26
C PRO A 171 10.41 -32.24 39.13
N PRO A 172 10.94 -33.48 39.10
CA PRO A 172 10.48 -34.51 40.02
C PRO A 172 10.64 -34.00 41.46
N GLY A 173 9.54 -33.97 42.20
CA GLY A 173 9.52 -33.52 43.59
C GLY A 173 10.47 -34.31 44.47
N LEU A 174 11.01 -33.62 45.48
CA LEU A 174 11.92 -34.15 46.50
C LEU A 174 11.14 -34.68 47.70
#